data_AF-A0A951YCP1-F1
#
_entry.id   AF-A0A951YCP1-F1
#
_cell.length_a   1.000
_cell.length_b   1.000
_cell.length_c   1.000
_cell.angle_alpha   90.00
_cell.angle_beta   90.00
_cell.angle_gamma   90.00
#
_symmetry.space_group_name_H-M   'P 1'
#
loop_
_entity.id
_entity.type
_entity.pdbx_description
1 polymer ?
#
loop_
_entity_poly.entity_id
_entity_poly.type
_entity_poly.pdbx_seq_one_letter_code
_entity_poly.pdbx_strand_id
1 'polypeptide(L)'
;MNGKDMETITLEINDKEVLKKLHVLEEKRLITIIRQTTIDSPALKGEPMSIKAFKKWLQVAETTSSISLKDAKAKWAKKKTQLQKSMK
;
A
#
# COMPACT_ATOMS: atom_id res chain seq x y z
N MET A 1 35.88 -10.55 -3.76
CA MET A 1 34.90 -10.27 -2.67
C MET A 1 33.55 -10.73 -3.18
N ASN A 2 33.11 -11.93 -2.77
CA ASN A 2 31.84 -12.50 -3.26
C ASN A 2 30.70 -11.98 -2.37
N GLY A 3 30.04 -10.91 -2.79
CA GLY A 3 28.79 -10.48 -2.17
C GLY A 3 27.71 -11.49 -2.55
N LYS A 4 27.19 -12.22 -1.57
CA LYS A 4 25.94 -12.98 -1.76
C LYS A 4 24.82 -11.99 -2.00
N ASP A 5 24.14 -12.09 -3.14
CA ASP A 5 22.91 -11.35 -3.38
C ASP A 5 21.88 -11.76 -2.33
N MET A 6 21.45 -10.79 -1.53
CA MET A 6 20.46 -10.99 -0.48
C MET A 6 19.07 -10.80 -1.09
N GLU A 7 18.33 -11.89 -1.25
CA GLU A 7 16.94 -11.85 -1.68
C GLU A 7 16.00 -11.79 -0.47
N THR A 8 15.06 -10.84 -0.48
CA THR A 8 14.03 -10.70 0.56
C THR A 8 12.66 -11.02 -0.03
N ILE A 9 11.95 -11.97 0.58
CA ILE A 9 10.60 -12.37 0.18
C ILE A 9 9.67 -12.15 1.37
N THR A 10 8.55 -11.46 1.16
CA THR A 10 7.50 -11.26 2.18
C THR A 10 6.38 -12.28 1.95
N LEU A 11 6.01 -13.01 3.00
CA LEU A 11 4.96 -14.03 2.98
C LEU A 11 3.97 -13.76 4.12
N GLU A 12 2.68 -13.84 3.83
CA GLU A 12 1.62 -13.86 4.85
C GLU A 12 1.30 -15.31 5.21
N ILE A 13 1.24 -15.60 6.51
CA ILE A 13 1.10 -16.98 7.03
C ILE A 13 -0.05 -17.03 8.02
N ASN A 14 -1.11 -17.73 7.64
CA ASN A 14 -2.33 -17.88 8.44
C ASN A 14 -2.39 -19.20 9.21
N ASP A 15 -1.37 -20.07 9.07
CA ASP A 15 -1.29 -21.37 9.71
C ASP A 15 -0.24 -21.40 10.84
N LYS A 16 -0.67 -21.81 12.04
CA LYS A 16 0.17 -21.85 13.25
C LYS A 16 1.27 -22.92 13.20
N GLU A 17 1.02 -24.06 12.56
CA GLU A 17 2.01 -25.13 12.42
C GLU A 17 3.11 -24.75 11.43
N VAL A 18 2.76 -24.02 10.37
CA VAL A 18 3.73 -23.44 9.43
C VAL A 18 4.63 -22.42 10.14
N LEU A 19 4.07 -21.58 11.00
CA LEU A 19 4.84 -20.60 11.78
C LEU A 19 5.88 -21.28 12.70
N LYS A 20 5.51 -22.38 13.36
CA LYS A 20 6.46 -23.16 14.18
C LYS A 20 7.61 -23.72 13.34
N LYS A 21 7.32 -24.26 12.16
CA LYS A 21 8.36 -24.78 11.25
C LYS A 21 9.33 -23.68 10.81
N LEU A 22 8.84 -22.46 10.59
CA LEU A 22 9.69 -21.32 10.25
C LEU A 22 10.56 -20.86 11.41
N HIS A 23 10.06 -20.90 12.65
CA HIS A 23 10.90 -20.64 13.83
C HIS A 23 12.08 -21.62 13.92
N VAL A 24 11.87 -22.91 13.62
CA VAL A 24 12.98 -23.89 13.58
C VAL A 24 14.04 -23.52 12.53
N LEU A 25 13.63 -22.96 11.38
CA LEU A 25 14.57 -22.50 10.36
C LEU A 25 15.32 -21.23 10.77
N GLU A 26 14.66 -20.33 11.50
CA GLU A 26 15.28 -19.14 12.09
C GLU A 26 16.31 -19.53 13.16
N GLU A 27 15.99 -20.47 14.05
CA GLU A 27 16.91 -20.98 15.07
C GLU A 27 18.18 -21.59 14.44
N LYS A 28 18.04 -22.24 13.29
CA LYS A 28 19.15 -22.78 12.50
C LYS A 28 19.90 -21.72 11.69
N ARG A 29 19.50 -20.44 11.78
CA ARG A 29 20.07 -19.30 11.03
C ARG A 29 20.02 -19.47 9.51
N LEU A 30 19.05 -20.23 9.02
CA LEU A 30 18.84 -20.43 7.58
C LEU A 30 18.00 -19.30 6.98
N ILE A 31 17.14 -18.69 7.81
CA ILE A 31 16.31 -17.53 7.48
C ILE A 31 16.34 -16.53 8.63
N THR A 32 15.84 -15.32 8.39
CA THR A 32 15.57 -14.32 9.44
C THR A 32 14.12 -13.88 9.30
N ILE A 33 13.33 -14.01 10.37
CA ILE A 33 11.93 -13.58 10.37
C ILE A 33 11.87 -12.13 10.86
N ILE A 34 11.51 -11.22 9.97
CA ILE A 34 11.34 -9.80 10.31
C ILE A 34 10.00 -9.64 11.05
N ARG A 35 10.04 -9.74 12.38
CA ARG A 35 8.85 -9.64 13.27
C ARG A 35 8.24 -8.24 13.33
N GLN A 36 9.05 -7.22 13.05
CA GLN A 36 8.65 -5.84 13.14
C GLN A 36 9.31 -5.08 12.02
N THR A 37 8.58 -4.92 10.92
CA THR A 37 8.93 -3.90 9.94
C THR A 37 8.67 -2.57 10.62
N THR A 38 9.70 -1.80 10.94
CA THR A 38 9.61 -0.35 11.20
C THR A 38 9.25 0.35 9.89
N ILE A 39 8.14 -0.06 9.30
CA ILE A 39 7.48 0.63 8.22
C ILE A 39 6.41 1.45 8.95
N ASP A 40 6.86 2.48 9.66
CA ASP A 40 6.07 3.71 9.80
C ASP A 40 5.97 4.32 8.40
N SER A 41 5.28 3.63 7.50
CA SER A 41 4.99 4.18 6.20
C SER A 41 3.75 5.03 6.36
N PRO A 42 3.83 6.35 6.10
CA PRO A 42 2.64 7.16 5.89
C PRO A 42 1.91 6.76 4.59
N ALA A 43 2.28 5.64 3.94
CA ALA A 43 1.51 5.05 2.86
C ALA A 43 0.08 4.82 3.36
N LEU A 44 -0.81 5.64 2.83
CA LEU A 44 -2.25 5.51 2.91
C LEU A 44 -2.61 4.03 2.68
N LYS A 45 -3.43 3.46 3.58
CA LYS A 45 -4.02 2.13 3.36
C LYS A 45 -4.65 2.09 1.98
N GLY A 46 -4.06 1.34 1.06
CA GLY A 46 -4.45 1.32 -0.34
C GLY A 46 -3.66 0.28 -1.14
N GLU A 47 -4.25 -0.13 -2.26
CA GLU A 47 -3.62 -1.06 -3.20
C GLU A 47 -2.36 -0.42 -3.82
N PRO A 48 -1.28 -1.20 -4.02
CA PRO A 48 -0.09 -0.73 -4.73
C PRO A 48 -0.45 -0.14 -6.10
N MET A 49 -0.10 1.13 -6.30
CA MET A 49 -0.32 1.80 -7.58
C MET A 49 0.82 1.49 -8.55
N SER A 50 0.50 1.05 -9.77
CA SER A 50 1.52 0.89 -10.81
C SER A 50 2.16 2.24 -11.19
N ILE A 51 3.43 2.22 -11.62
CA ILE A 51 4.14 3.42 -12.12
C ILE A 51 3.35 4.11 -13.24
N LYS A 52 2.69 3.33 -14.10
CA LYS A 52 1.85 3.87 -15.19
C LYS A 52 0.64 4.62 -14.64
N ALA A 53 -0.04 4.06 -13.63
CA ALA A 53 -1.16 4.72 -12.97
C ALA A 53 -0.70 5.99 -12.23
N PHE A 54 0.48 5.96 -11.61
CA PHE A 54 1.06 7.13 -10.95
C PHE A 54 1.37 8.27 -11.92
N LYS A 55 2.03 7.97 -13.06
CA LYS A 55 2.29 8.97 -14.12
C LYS A 55 1.00 9.59 -14.67
N LYS A 56 -0.04 8.77 -14.85
CA LYS A 56 -1.36 9.26 -15.28
C LYS A 56 -2.00 10.17 -14.23
N TRP A 57 -1.88 9.82 -12.95
CA TRP A 57 -2.37 10.66 -11.85
C TRP A 57 -1.65 12.01 -11.81
N LEU A 58 -0.33 12.03 -11.95
CA LEU A 58 0.46 13.29 -12.02
C LEU A 58 0.00 14.18 -13.19
N GLN A 59 -0.13 13.61 -14.39
CA GLN A 59 -0.57 14.37 -15.56
C GLN A 59 -1.95 15.01 -15.34
N VAL A 60 -2.87 14.31 -14.68
CA VAL A 60 -4.19 14.86 -14.33
C VAL A 60 -4.06 15.94 -13.25
N ALA A 61 -3.26 15.71 -12.22
CA ALA A 61 -3.05 16.67 -11.13
C ALA A 61 -2.47 17.99 -11.64
N GLU A 62 -1.47 17.94 -12.51
CA GLU A 62 -0.81 19.11 -13.08
C GLU A 62 -1.70 19.91 -14.04
N THR A 63 -2.60 19.23 -14.76
CA THR A 63 -3.51 19.87 -15.72
C THR A 63 -4.82 20.34 -15.07
N THR A 64 -5.12 19.90 -13.85
CA THR A 64 -6.34 20.29 -13.15
C THR A 64 -6.15 21.66 -12.52
N SER A 65 -6.88 22.67 -13.03
CA SER A 65 -6.96 23.99 -12.40
C SER A 65 -7.29 23.85 -10.92
N SER A 66 -6.48 24.48 -10.06
CA SER A 66 -6.82 24.61 -8.65
C SER A 66 -8.15 25.35 -8.53
N ILE A 67 -9.05 24.83 -7.69
CA ILE A 67 -10.33 25.46 -7.39
C ILE A 67 -10.32 25.99 -5.97
N SER A 68 -11.13 27.00 -5.69
CA SER A 68 -11.27 27.50 -4.32
C SER A 68 -11.82 26.40 -3.40
N LEU A 69 -11.47 26.45 -2.12
CA LEU A 69 -11.99 25.51 -1.11
C LEU A 69 -13.53 25.50 -1.07
N LYS A 70 -14.15 26.66 -1.30
CA LYS A 70 -15.60 26.82 -1.36
C LYS A 70 -16.21 26.02 -2.51
N ASP A 71 -15.62 26.13 -3.70
CA ASP A 71 -16.09 25.42 -4.89
C ASP A 71 -15.83 23.91 -4.79
N ALA A 72 -14.71 23.52 -4.17
CA ALA A 72 -14.40 22.12 -3.89
C ALA A 72 -15.46 21.48 -2.97
N LYS A 73 -15.85 22.16 -1.89
CA LYS A 73 -16.91 21.70 -0.97
C LYS A 73 -18.25 21.55 -1.69
N ALA A 74 -18.62 22.52 -2.53
CA ALA A 74 -19.86 22.47 -3.30
C ALA A 74 -19.88 21.29 -4.30
N LYS A 75 -18.78 21.08 -5.05
CA LYS A 75 -18.65 19.92 -5.96
C LYS A 75 -18.71 18.60 -5.21
N TRP A 76 -18.06 18.49 -4.06
CA TRP A 76 -18.09 17.27 -3.24
C TRP A 76 -19.49 16.94 -2.73
N ALA A 77 -20.21 17.94 -2.19
CA ALA A 77 -21.58 17.74 -1.71
C ALA A 77 -22.52 17.26 -2.83
N LYS A 78 -22.40 17.84 -4.03
CA LYS A 78 -23.16 17.41 -5.21
C LYS A 78 -22.82 15.97 -5.62
N LYS A 79 -21.54 15.61 -5.64
CA LYS A 79 -21.11 14.24 -5.99
C LYS A 79 -21.56 13.21 -4.95
N LYS A 80 -21.47 13.55 -3.66
CA LYS A 80 -21.93 12.72 -2.55
C LYS A 80 -23.42 12.40 -2.66
N THR A 81 -24.26 13.41 -2.93
CA THR A 81 -25.70 13.21 -3.09
C THR A 81 -26.05 12.36 -4.31
N GLN A 82 -25.32 12.49 -5.42
CA GLN A 82 -25.48 11.62 -6.60
C GLN A 82 -25.13 10.16 -6.27
N LEU A 83 -24.00 9.92 -5.61
CA LEU A 83 -23.59 8.58 -5.21
C LEU A 83 -24.61 7.93 -4.26
N GLN A 84 -25.09 8.69 -3.27
CA GLN A 84 -26.13 8.20 -2.34
C GLN A 84 -27.45 7.84 -3.04
N LYS A 85 -27.79 8.52 -4.14
CA LYS A 85 -28.97 8.19 -4.95
C LYS A 85 -28.76 6.92 -5.78
N SER A 86 -27.54 6.69 -6.28
CA SER A 86 -27.19 5.51 -7.07
C SER A 86 -26.93 4.25 -6.23
N MET A 87 -26.84 4.39 -4.91
CA MET A 87 -26.70 3.29 -3.94
C MET A 87 -28.03 2.91 -3.27
N LYS A 88 -29.12 3.62 -3.59
CA LYS A 88 -30.50 3.24 -3.26
C LYS A 88 -31.10 2.49 -4.44
#